data_AF-A0A967YTK9-F1
#
_entry.id   AF-A0A967YTK9-F1
#
_cell.length_a   1.000
_cell.length_b   1.000
_cell.length_c   1.000
_cell.angle_alpha   90.00
_cell.angle_beta   90.00
_cell.angle_gamma   90.00
#
_symmetry.space_group_name_H-M   'P 1'
#
loop_
_entity.id
_entity.type
_entity.pdbx_description
1 polymer ?
#
loop_
_entity_poly.entity_id
_entity_poly.type
_entity_poly.pdbx_seq_one_letter_code
_entity_poly.pdbx_strand_id
1 'polypeptide(L)'
;MSTNPVIREVERIVEAACASESNVFSYGIWTHHIKQVAQMAKLIAPQFNADPEIVEISALLHDYAGIKDEALAETHHIHGPIEAEYILQTLNYPTQKIRAVKHCIATHRASVASAKRSPEAECLANADAIVHIQQIPSLLNFVYVHRGMDIDEGALWVKNKLKRTWKKLSPQMQDKMWEKYAAALETLTGLETEMT
;
A
#
# COMPACT_ATOMS: atom_id res chain seq x y z
N MET A 1 15.90 -8.17 -8.37
CA MET A 1 14.77 -8.84 -9.04
C MET A 1 14.58 -10.20 -8.41
N SER A 2 13.34 -10.61 -8.16
CA SER A 2 13.04 -11.92 -7.56
C SER A 2 13.44 -13.06 -8.51
N THR A 3 13.93 -14.18 -7.97
CA THR A 3 14.22 -15.38 -8.77
C THR A 3 12.96 -16.21 -9.06
N ASN A 4 11.89 -16.00 -8.29
CA ASN A 4 10.61 -16.69 -8.48
C ASN A 4 9.93 -16.22 -9.79
N PRO A 5 9.59 -17.13 -10.73
CA PRO A 5 8.99 -16.77 -12.01
C PRO A 5 7.59 -16.16 -11.87
N VAL A 6 6.79 -16.59 -10.90
CA VAL A 6 5.45 -16.03 -10.63
C VAL A 6 5.59 -14.58 -10.18
N ILE A 7 6.51 -14.29 -9.25
CA ILE A 7 6.74 -12.91 -8.77
C ILE A 7 7.18 -12.01 -9.91
N ARG A 8 8.11 -12.47 -10.77
CA ARG A 8 8.56 -11.68 -11.93
C ARG A 8 7.43 -11.36 -12.89
N GLU A 9 6.53 -12.31 -13.14
CA GLU A 9 5.40 -12.08 -14.05
C GLU A 9 4.34 -11.18 -13.41
N VAL A 10 4.07 -11.32 -12.11
CA VAL A 10 3.23 -10.37 -11.38
C VAL A 10 3.83 -8.97 -11.40
N GLU A 11 5.14 -8.82 -11.16
CA GLU A 11 5.88 -7.55 -11.23
C GLU A 11 5.68 -6.90 -12.60
N ARG A 12 5.86 -7.67 -13.68
CA ARG A 12 5.67 -7.22 -15.07
C ARG A 12 4.23 -6.76 -15.34
N ILE A 13 3.22 -7.53 -14.91
CA ILE A 13 1.80 -7.20 -15.11
C ILE A 13 1.45 -5.90 -14.39
N VAL A 14 1.90 -5.74 -13.15
CA VAL A 14 1.57 -4.56 -12.33
C VAL A 14 2.32 -3.33 -12.83
N GLU A 15 3.61 -3.43 -13.18
CA GLU A 15 4.38 -2.33 -13.74
C GLU A 15 3.78 -1.85 -15.07
N ALA A 16 3.34 -2.78 -15.93
CA ALA A 16 2.66 -2.45 -17.17
C ALA A 16 1.34 -1.69 -16.94
N ALA A 17 0.55 -2.08 -15.94
CA ALA A 17 -0.66 -1.33 -15.57
C ALA A 17 -0.31 0.06 -15.02
N CYS A 18 0.73 0.18 -14.19
CA CYS A 18 1.20 1.48 -13.69
C CYS A 18 1.73 2.40 -14.82
N ALA A 19 2.29 1.83 -15.89
CA ALA A 19 2.80 2.56 -17.04
C ALA A 19 1.73 2.87 -18.10
N SER A 20 0.52 2.33 -17.96
CA SER A 20 -0.59 2.56 -18.90
C SER A 20 -1.04 4.02 -18.87
N GLU A 21 -1.45 4.55 -20.03
CA GLU A 21 -2.07 5.87 -20.14
C GLU A 21 -3.40 5.98 -19.38
N SER A 22 -4.06 4.83 -19.13
CA SER A 22 -5.28 4.75 -18.34
C SER A 22 -5.06 4.85 -16.82
N ASN A 23 -3.80 4.86 -16.35
CA ASN A 23 -3.49 4.95 -14.93
C ASN A 23 -3.59 6.40 -14.43
N VAL A 24 -4.60 6.66 -13.61
CA VAL A 24 -4.88 7.99 -13.04
C VAL A 24 -3.89 8.42 -11.95
N PHE A 25 -3.06 7.51 -11.43
CA PHE A 25 -2.08 7.77 -10.37
C PHE A 25 -0.67 8.13 -10.87
N SER A 26 -0.48 8.22 -12.19
CA SER A 26 0.83 8.26 -12.87
C SER A 26 1.74 7.06 -12.59
N TYR A 27 2.84 6.97 -13.35
CA TYR A 27 3.90 5.98 -13.12
C TYR A 27 4.59 6.13 -11.74
N GLY A 28 4.41 7.26 -11.05
CA GLY A 28 4.93 7.49 -9.71
C GLY A 28 4.48 6.44 -8.69
N ILE A 29 3.25 5.91 -8.83
CA ILE A 29 2.72 4.87 -7.94
C ILE A 29 3.56 3.59 -7.95
N TRP A 30 4.16 3.23 -9.10
CA TRP A 30 5.04 2.08 -9.19
C TRP A 30 6.31 2.27 -8.36
N THR A 31 7.00 3.39 -8.61
CA THR A 31 8.34 3.67 -8.10
C THR A 31 8.34 4.13 -6.63
N HIS A 32 7.28 4.83 -6.20
CA HIS A 32 7.19 5.46 -4.88
C HIS A 32 6.15 4.81 -3.96
N HIS A 33 5.42 3.78 -4.42
CA HIS A 33 4.51 3.03 -3.57
C HIS A 33 4.65 1.52 -3.76
N ILE A 34 4.12 0.94 -4.84
CA ILE A 34 4.01 -0.52 -5.02
C ILE A 34 5.34 -1.25 -4.81
N LYS A 35 6.39 -0.81 -5.50
CA LYS A 35 7.72 -1.43 -5.41
C LYS A 35 8.32 -1.31 -4.01
N GLN A 36 8.09 -0.18 -3.34
CA GLN A 36 8.57 0.04 -1.98
C GLN A 36 7.80 -0.82 -0.97
N VAL A 37 6.48 -1.00 -1.15
CA VAL A 37 5.68 -1.88 -0.29
C VAL A 37 6.13 -3.33 -0.46
N ALA A 38 6.37 -3.79 -1.68
CA ALA A 38 6.88 -5.15 -1.92
C ALA A 38 8.25 -5.39 -1.25
N GLN A 39 9.18 -4.44 -1.38
CA GLN A 39 10.48 -4.51 -0.73
C GLN A 39 10.37 -4.48 0.80
N MET A 40 9.54 -3.59 1.34
CA MET A 40 9.32 -3.47 2.78
C MET A 40 8.64 -4.70 3.37
N ALA A 41 7.61 -5.23 2.71
CA ALA A 41 6.89 -6.43 3.13
C ALA A 41 7.82 -7.62 3.23
N LYS A 42 8.67 -7.83 2.22
CA LYS A 42 9.68 -8.88 2.23
C LYS A 42 10.71 -8.69 3.35
N LEU A 43 11.15 -7.45 3.58
CA LEU A 43 12.12 -7.12 4.62
C LEU A 43 11.59 -7.41 6.03
N ILE A 44 10.32 -7.09 6.29
CA ILE A 44 9.73 -7.24 7.63
C ILE A 44 9.05 -8.59 7.84
N ALA A 45 8.86 -9.42 6.80
CA ALA A 45 8.21 -10.73 6.89
C ALA A 45 8.72 -11.62 8.05
N PRO A 46 10.04 -11.72 8.32
CA PRO A 46 10.54 -12.52 9.45
C PRO A 46 10.07 -12.02 10.82
N GLN A 47 9.87 -10.71 10.98
CA GLN A 47 9.41 -10.11 12.26
C GLN A 47 7.96 -10.48 12.57
N PHE A 48 7.17 -10.79 11.54
CA PHE A 48 5.78 -11.20 11.66
C PHE A 48 5.59 -12.72 11.55
N ASN A 49 6.65 -13.49 11.30
CA ASN A 49 6.58 -14.92 10.97
C ASN A 49 5.67 -15.19 9.75
N ALA A 50 5.76 -14.33 8.74
CA ALA A 50 4.97 -14.40 7.50
C ALA A 50 5.75 -15.08 6.36
N ASP A 51 5.05 -15.79 5.47
CA ASP A 51 5.65 -16.30 4.24
C ASP A 51 6.08 -15.13 3.31
N PRO A 52 7.39 -14.94 3.05
CA PRO A 52 7.90 -13.83 2.24
C PRO A 52 7.37 -13.85 0.80
N GLU A 53 7.07 -15.02 0.23
CA GLU A 53 6.51 -15.14 -1.12
C GLU A 53 5.07 -14.62 -1.18
N ILE A 54 4.25 -15.00 -0.19
CA ILE A 54 2.86 -14.55 -0.11
C ILE A 54 2.79 -13.03 0.08
N VAL A 55 3.60 -12.46 0.98
CA VAL A 55 3.54 -11.02 1.25
C VAL A 55 4.11 -10.20 0.10
N GLU A 56 5.15 -10.67 -0.61
CA GLU A 56 5.70 -9.98 -1.78
C GLU A 56 4.67 -9.94 -2.91
N ILE A 57 4.00 -11.05 -3.22
CA ILE A 57 2.92 -11.10 -4.22
C ILE A 57 1.73 -10.23 -3.79
N SER A 58 1.33 -10.31 -2.52
CA SER A 58 0.21 -9.51 -2.01
C SER A 58 0.51 -8.02 -2.08
N ALA A 59 1.75 -7.61 -1.78
CA ALA A 59 2.20 -6.23 -1.87
C ALA A 59 2.26 -5.73 -3.32
N LEU A 60 2.62 -6.56 -4.30
CA LEU A 60 2.56 -6.16 -5.71
C LEU A 60 1.12 -5.94 -6.18
N LEU A 61 0.16 -6.73 -5.68
CA LEU A 61 -1.21 -6.74 -6.18
C LEU A 61 -2.21 -5.90 -5.37
N HIS A 62 -1.84 -5.38 -4.18
CA HIS A 62 -2.83 -4.82 -3.24
C HIS A 62 -3.69 -3.67 -3.78
N ASP A 63 -3.10 -2.81 -4.60
CA ASP A 63 -3.76 -1.64 -5.21
C ASP A 63 -4.04 -1.85 -6.71
N TYR A 64 -3.70 -3.02 -7.28
CA TYR A 64 -3.77 -3.28 -8.72
C TYR A 64 -5.14 -2.99 -9.32
N ALA A 65 -6.23 -3.37 -8.63
CA ALA A 65 -7.59 -3.14 -9.13
C ALA A 65 -7.88 -1.65 -9.36
N GLY A 66 -7.46 -0.76 -8.46
CA GLY A 66 -7.65 0.68 -8.62
C GLY A 66 -6.72 1.29 -9.67
N ILE A 67 -5.52 0.74 -9.85
CA ILE A 67 -4.56 1.17 -10.88
C ILE A 67 -5.06 0.80 -12.28
N LYS A 68 -5.63 -0.40 -12.41
CA LYS A 68 -6.17 -0.92 -13.66
C LYS A 68 -7.43 -0.17 -14.09
N ASP A 69 -8.29 0.17 -13.12
CA ASP A 69 -9.56 0.85 -13.35
C ASP A 69 -9.88 1.78 -12.17
N GLU A 70 -9.90 3.09 -12.43
CA GLU A 70 -10.21 4.12 -11.43
C GLU A 70 -11.58 3.91 -10.78
N ALA A 71 -12.56 3.39 -11.51
CA ALA A 71 -13.90 3.13 -10.97
C ALA A 71 -13.86 2.10 -9.82
N LEU A 72 -12.81 1.28 -9.77
CA LEU A 72 -12.59 0.29 -8.71
C LEU A 72 -11.71 0.83 -7.57
N ALA A 73 -11.14 2.03 -7.68
CA ALA A 73 -10.21 2.56 -6.70
C ALA A 73 -10.84 2.74 -5.31
N GLU A 74 -12.13 3.11 -5.21
CA GLU A 74 -12.80 3.23 -3.91
C GLU A 74 -13.04 1.87 -3.23
N THR A 75 -13.31 0.84 -4.05
CA THR A 75 -13.67 -0.52 -3.65
C THR A 75 -12.57 -1.54 -3.94
N HIS A 76 -11.31 -1.10 -4.14
CA HIS A 76 -10.21 -1.98 -4.57
C HIS A 76 -9.91 -3.11 -3.58
N HIS A 77 -10.22 -2.94 -2.29
CA HIS A 77 -10.13 -4.00 -1.30
C HIS A 77 -11.12 -5.17 -1.55
N ILE A 78 -12.20 -4.95 -2.31
CA ILE A 78 -13.18 -5.95 -2.75
C ILE A 78 -12.78 -6.55 -4.11
N HIS A 79 -12.37 -5.70 -5.06
CA HIS A 79 -12.01 -6.14 -6.41
C HIS A 79 -10.57 -6.67 -6.53
N GLY A 80 -9.66 -6.20 -5.70
CA GLY A 80 -8.26 -6.60 -5.63
C GLY A 80 -8.08 -8.11 -5.39
N PRO A 81 -8.79 -8.74 -4.44
CA PRO A 81 -8.78 -10.19 -4.29
C PRO A 81 -9.28 -10.95 -5.53
N ILE A 82 -10.21 -10.37 -6.31
CA ILE A 82 -10.75 -10.99 -7.54
C ILE A 82 -9.70 -10.92 -8.66
N GLU A 83 -9.11 -9.76 -8.88
CA GLU A 83 -8.03 -9.56 -9.86
C GLU A 83 -6.80 -10.40 -9.52
N ALA A 84 -6.41 -10.45 -8.24
CA ALA A 84 -5.31 -11.28 -7.77
C ALA A 84 -5.57 -12.77 -8.00
N GLU A 85 -6.80 -13.24 -7.74
CA GLU A 85 -7.17 -14.63 -8.03
C GLU A 85 -7.06 -14.94 -9.52
N TYR A 86 -7.62 -14.09 -10.37
CA TYR A 86 -7.57 -14.25 -11.82
C TYR A 86 -6.12 -14.34 -12.33
N ILE A 87 -5.29 -13.35 -11.99
CA ILE A 87 -3.88 -13.33 -12.39
C ILE A 87 -3.17 -14.59 -11.92
N LEU A 88 -3.28 -14.93 -10.63
CA LEU A 88 -2.53 -16.05 -10.06
C LEU A 88 -3.01 -17.41 -10.57
N GLN A 89 -4.30 -17.57 -10.90
CA GLN A 89 -4.80 -18.77 -11.56
C GLN A 89 -4.19 -18.93 -12.96
N THR A 90 -4.10 -17.86 -13.76
CA THR A 90 -3.45 -17.92 -15.09
C THR A 90 -1.97 -18.28 -15.01
N LEU A 91 -1.32 -18.00 -13.89
CA LEU A 91 0.07 -18.36 -13.61
C LEU A 91 0.21 -19.74 -12.95
N ASN A 92 -0.86 -20.52 -12.84
CA ASN A 92 -0.90 -21.83 -12.17
C ASN A 92 -0.40 -21.79 -10.71
N TYR A 93 -0.65 -20.69 -10.00
CA TYR A 93 -0.23 -20.54 -8.61
C TYR A 93 -1.10 -21.41 -7.68
N PRO A 94 -0.57 -22.04 -6.61
CA PRO A 94 -1.34 -22.97 -5.80
C PRO A 94 -2.57 -22.33 -5.14
N THR A 95 -3.73 -22.98 -5.23
CA THR A 95 -5.02 -22.46 -4.73
C THR A 95 -4.97 -22.03 -3.26
N GLN A 96 -4.25 -22.77 -2.40
CA GLN A 96 -4.08 -22.41 -0.99
C GLN A 96 -3.33 -21.08 -0.83
N LYS A 97 -2.28 -20.86 -1.62
CA LYS A 97 -1.50 -19.62 -1.62
C LYS A 97 -2.30 -18.46 -2.21
N ILE A 98 -3.10 -18.70 -3.24
CA ILE A 98 -4.05 -17.70 -3.78
C ILE A 98 -5.00 -17.21 -2.67
N ARG A 99 -5.59 -18.13 -1.88
CA ARG A 99 -6.48 -17.74 -0.77
C ARG A 99 -5.76 -16.85 0.27
N ALA A 100 -4.50 -17.14 0.58
CA ALA A 100 -3.71 -16.31 1.49
C ALA A 100 -3.47 -14.91 0.92
N VAL A 101 -3.09 -14.79 -0.37
CA VAL A 101 -2.93 -13.50 -1.04
C VAL A 101 -4.23 -12.70 -1.04
N LYS A 102 -5.35 -13.32 -1.40
CA LYS A 102 -6.69 -12.71 -1.37
C LYS A 102 -7.03 -12.14 0.00
N HIS A 103 -6.77 -12.90 1.07
CA HIS A 103 -7.03 -12.47 2.44
C HIS A 103 -6.17 -11.27 2.84
N CYS A 104 -4.88 -11.28 2.46
CA CYS A 104 -3.99 -10.14 2.69
C CYS A 104 -4.54 -8.87 2.02
N ILE A 105 -4.87 -8.95 0.73
CA ILE A 105 -5.38 -7.81 -0.05
C ILE A 105 -6.75 -7.36 0.49
N ALA A 106 -7.66 -8.27 0.81
CA ALA A 106 -9.00 -7.92 1.31
C ALA A 106 -8.95 -7.14 2.63
N THR A 107 -7.91 -7.35 3.44
CA THR A 107 -7.82 -6.83 4.81
C THR A 107 -6.76 -5.75 5.03
N HIS A 108 -6.06 -5.30 3.98
CA HIS A 108 -4.93 -4.37 4.12
C HIS A 108 -5.35 -2.91 4.39
N ARG A 109 -6.51 -2.47 3.88
CA ARG A 109 -6.92 -1.05 3.86
C ARG A 109 -7.27 -0.49 5.25
N ALA A 110 -6.90 0.77 5.53
CA ALA A 110 -7.10 1.42 6.84
C ALA A 110 -8.55 1.85 7.08
N SER A 111 -9.21 2.31 6.02
CA SER A 111 -10.54 2.90 6.10
C SER A 111 -11.63 1.84 6.27
N VAL A 112 -11.29 0.56 6.22
CA VAL A 112 -12.23 -0.56 6.36
C VAL A 112 -11.75 -1.44 7.50
N ALA A 113 -12.51 -1.46 8.59
CA ALA A 113 -12.23 -2.32 9.73
C ALA A 113 -12.38 -3.79 9.29
N SER A 114 -11.26 -4.51 9.21
CA SER A 114 -11.22 -5.92 8.84
C SER A 114 -10.19 -6.65 9.68
N ALA A 115 -10.51 -7.86 10.11
CA ALA A 115 -9.65 -8.64 10.98
C ALA A 115 -8.49 -9.24 10.18
N LYS A 116 -7.25 -8.85 10.53
CA LYS A 116 -6.01 -9.41 9.98
C LYS A 116 -5.73 -10.75 10.65
N ARG A 117 -6.31 -11.83 10.12
CA ARG A 117 -6.30 -13.17 10.73
C ARG A 117 -5.08 -14.03 10.42
N SER A 118 -4.02 -13.46 9.85
CA SER A 118 -2.82 -14.19 9.43
C SER A 118 -1.57 -13.32 9.54
N PRO A 119 -0.40 -13.90 9.84
CA PRO A 119 0.90 -13.21 9.78
C PRO A 119 1.12 -12.38 8.52
N GLU A 120 0.73 -12.91 7.36
CA GLU A 120 0.93 -12.27 6.04
C GLU A 120 0.10 -11.00 5.89
N ALA A 121 -1.16 -11.04 6.30
CA ALA A 121 -2.05 -9.87 6.29
C ALA A 121 -1.59 -8.77 7.24
N GLU A 122 -1.03 -9.14 8.41
CA GLU A 122 -0.46 -8.18 9.34
C GLU A 122 0.83 -7.56 8.79
N CYS A 123 1.71 -8.39 8.22
CA CYS A 123 2.93 -7.96 7.54
C CYS A 123 2.64 -6.97 6.40
N LEU A 124 1.72 -7.30 5.48
CA LEU A 124 1.34 -6.43 4.37
C LEU A 124 0.80 -5.08 4.87
N ALA A 125 -0.09 -5.10 5.87
CA ALA A 125 -0.68 -3.88 6.40
C ALA A 125 0.35 -2.97 7.07
N ASN A 126 1.36 -3.54 7.75
CA ASN A 126 2.47 -2.80 8.32
C ASN A 126 3.39 -2.24 7.23
N ALA A 127 3.72 -3.03 6.21
CA ALA A 127 4.57 -2.59 5.10
C ALA A 127 3.97 -1.42 4.33
N ASP A 128 2.68 -1.52 3.98
CA ASP A 128 1.90 -0.44 3.36
C ASP A 128 1.92 0.83 4.23
N ALA A 129 1.71 0.67 5.54
CA ALA A 129 1.71 1.78 6.47
C ALA A 129 3.08 2.46 6.59
N ILE A 130 4.15 1.68 6.68
CA ILE A 130 5.53 2.18 6.76
C ILE A 130 5.86 2.98 5.51
N VAL A 131 5.56 2.46 4.31
CA VAL A 131 5.85 3.17 3.06
C VAL A 131 5.08 4.47 2.96
N HIS A 132 3.81 4.50 3.37
CA HIS A 132 3.05 5.74 3.44
C HIS A 132 3.71 6.81 4.32
N ILE A 133 4.34 6.43 5.43
CA ILE A 133 5.07 7.37 6.30
C ILE A 133 6.43 7.75 5.69
N GLN A 134 7.11 6.83 5.01
CA GLN A 134 8.42 7.09 4.40
C GLN A 134 8.33 7.89 3.10
N GLN A 135 7.22 7.79 2.37
CA GLN A 135 7.00 8.38 1.05
C GLN A 135 5.93 9.48 1.09
N ILE A 136 6.07 10.41 2.05
CA ILE A 136 5.23 11.62 2.11
C ILE A 136 5.18 12.38 0.78
N PRO A 137 6.29 12.54 0.01
CA PRO A 137 6.24 13.20 -1.30
C PRO A 137 5.26 12.54 -2.28
N SER A 138 5.12 11.22 -2.24
CA SER A 138 4.14 10.49 -3.07
C SER A 138 2.70 10.87 -2.69
N LEU A 139 2.42 10.98 -1.39
CA LEU A 139 1.10 11.43 -0.90
C LEU A 139 0.80 12.88 -1.26
N LEU A 140 1.80 13.76 -1.18
CA LEU A 140 1.67 15.17 -1.57
C LEU A 140 1.44 15.33 -3.07
N ASN A 141 2.19 14.60 -3.89
CA ASN A 141 1.98 14.55 -5.32
C ASN A 141 0.55 14.06 -5.66
N PHE A 142 0.07 13.03 -4.97
CA PHE A 142 -1.30 12.55 -5.15
C PHE A 142 -2.36 13.63 -4.85
N VAL A 143 -2.27 14.35 -3.74
CA VAL A 143 -3.30 15.36 -3.42
C VAL A 143 -3.22 16.60 -4.30
N TYR A 144 -2.02 17.11 -4.58
CA TYR A 144 -1.86 18.37 -5.31
C TYR A 144 -1.93 18.22 -6.83
N VAL A 145 -1.30 17.17 -7.38
CA VAL A 145 -1.25 16.97 -8.84
C VAL A 145 -2.44 16.14 -9.31
N HIS A 146 -2.69 15.01 -8.66
CA HIS A 146 -3.73 14.09 -9.14
C HIS A 146 -5.13 14.50 -8.72
N ARG A 147 -5.30 15.05 -7.53
CA ARG A 147 -6.62 15.50 -7.04
C ARG A 147 -6.86 17.00 -7.20
N GLY A 148 -5.86 17.77 -7.59
CA GLY A 148 -5.96 19.22 -7.76
C GLY A 148 -6.37 19.97 -6.49
N MET A 149 -6.08 19.41 -5.31
CA MET A 149 -6.39 20.04 -4.02
C MET A 149 -5.52 21.28 -3.81
N ASP A 150 -6.06 22.26 -3.09
CA ASP A 150 -5.23 23.36 -2.61
C ASP A 150 -4.28 22.93 -1.48
N ILE A 151 -3.41 23.84 -1.04
CA ILE A 151 -2.38 23.59 -0.03
C ILE A 151 -2.98 23.11 1.29
N ASP A 152 -4.06 23.74 1.76
CA ASP A 152 -4.65 23.46 3.06
C ASP A 152 -5.44 22.14 3.03
N GLU A 153 -6.24 21.94 1.98
CA GLU A 153 -6.98 20.71 1.73
C GLU A 153 -6.04 19.50 1.61
N GLY A 154 -4.97 19.64 0.82
CA GLY A 154 -3.99 18.59 0.60
C GLY A 154 -3.22 18.24 1.88
N ALA A 155 -2.73 19.24 2.62
CA ALA A 155 -2.04 19.03 3.89
C ALA A 155 -2.95 18.33 4.93
N LEU A 156 -4.20 18.79 5.05
CA LEU A 156 -5.19 18.17 5.94
C LEU A 156 -5.49 16.72 5.53
N TRP A 157 -5.63 16.46 4.23
CA TRP A 157 -5.88 15.10 3.74
C TRP A 157 -4.72 14.16 4.05
N VAL A 158 -3.47 14.58 3.78
CA VAL A 158 -2.28 13.78 4.07
C VAL A 158 -2.14 13.55 5.57
N LYS A 159 -2.33 14.57 6.40
CA LYS A 159 -2.33 14.46 7.87
C LYS A 159 -3.34 13.42 8.35
N ASN A 160 -4.57 13.46 7.82
CA ASN A 160 -5.61 12.50 8.17
C ASN A 160 -5.30 11.10 7.64
N LYS A 161 -4.66 10.96 6.47
CA LYS A 161 -4.17 9.67 5.98
C LYS A 161 -3.12 9.09 6.90
N LEU A 162 -2.12 9.88 7.31
CA LEU A 162 -1.08 9.44 8.25
C LEU A 162 -1.66 9.02 9.61
N LYS A 163 -2.63 9.76 10.16
CA LYS A 163 -3.32 9.37 11.41
C LYS A 163 -4.01 8.02 11.30
N ARG A 164 -4.64 7.71 10.15
CA ARG A 164 -5.24 6.39 9.89
C ARG A 164 -4.16 5.32 9.71
N THR A 165 -3.08 5.65 9.02
CA THR A 165 -1.91 4.78 8.82
C THR A 165 -1.26 4.39 10.15
N TRP A 166 -1.08 5.34 11.07
CA TRP A 166 -0.49 5.09 12.39
C TRP A 166 -1.26 4.04 13.19
N LYS A 167 -2.59 4.08 13.13
CA LYS A 167 -3.47 3.10 13.78
C LYS A 167 -3.33 1.68 13.20
N LYS A 168 -2.78 1.51 11.99
CA LYS A 168 -2.53 0.17 11.41
C LYS A 168 -1.26 -0.49 11.93
N LEU A 169 -0.27 0.32 12.30
CA LEU A 169 1.04 -0.20 12.68
C LEU A 169 0.91 -1.01 13.96
N SER A 170 1.62 -2.14 14.01
CA SER A 170 1.84 -2.85 15.27
C SER A 170 2.62 -1.95 16.24
N PRO A 171 2.48 -2.14 17.56
CA PRO A 171 3.22 -1.33 18.54
C PRO A 171 4.73 -1.29 18.27
N GLN A 172 5.31 -2.44 17.91
CA GLN A 172 6.72 -2.54 17.56
C GLN A 172 7.09 -1.68 16.34
N MET A 173 6.23 -1.59 15.32
CA MET A 173 6.48 -0.74 14.15
C MET A 173 6.21 0.73 14.42
N GLN A 174 5.27 1.05 15.33
CA GLN A 174 5.06 2.42 15.79
C GLN A 174 6.34 2.97 16.43
N ASP A 175 6.96 2.23 17.34
CA ASP A 175 8.21 2.65 17.99
C ASP A 175 9.30 2.97 16.95
N LYS A 176 9.44 2.13 15.92
CA LYS A 176 10.43 2.32 14.84
C LYS A 176 10.13 3.51 13.91
N MET A 177 8.86 3.88 13.78
CA MET A 177 8.41 4.90 12.83
C MET A 177 8.08 6.25 13.47
N TRP A 178 8.11 6.34 14.80
CA TRP A 178 7.68 7.52 15.56
C TRP A 178 8.34 8.81 15.08
N GLU A 179 9.67 8.85 14.98
CA GLU A 179 10.40 10.06 14.59
C GLU A 179 9.97 10.58 13.21
N LYS A 180 9.88 9.69 12.22
CA LYS A 180 9.43 10.04 10.86
C LYS A 180 7.97 10.47 10.83
N TYR A 181 7.11 9.79 11.58
CA TYR A 181 5.69 10.11 11.68
C TYR A 181 5.47 11.48 12.33
N ALA A 182 6.14 11.75 13.45
CA ALA A 182 6.04 13.01 14.17
C ALA A 182 6.52 14.18 13.31
N ALA A 183 7.71 14.05 12.67
CA ALA A 183 8.24 15.06 11.77
C ALA A 183 7.31 15.34 10.57
N ALA A 184 6.67 14.30 10.01
CA ALA A 184 5.70 14.47 8.95
C ALA A 184 4.45 15.24 9.42
N LEU A 185 3.93 14.94 10.60
CA LEU A 185 2.80 15.67 11.16
C LEU A 185 3.13 17.12 11.47
N GLU A 186 4.32 17.39 12.00
CA GLU A 186 4.82 18.74 12.24
C GLU A 186 4.94 19.51 10.92
N THR A 187 5.51 18.90 9.88
CA THR A 187 5.63 19.56 8.56
C THR A 187 4.27 19.89 7.93
N LEU A 188 3.28 19.00 8.12
CA LEU A 188 1.93 19.17 7.57
C LEU A 188 1.04 20.10 8.40
N THR A 189 1.47 20.43 9.62
CA THR A 189 0.80 21.38 10.50
C THR A 189 1.74 22.59 10.53
N GLY A 190 1.60 23.50 9.57
CA GLY A 190 2.38 24.76 9.60
C GLY A 190 2.33 25.41 10.99
N LEU A 191 3.20 26.38 11.28
CA LEU A 191 3.22 27.07 12.58
C LEU A 191 1.78 27.35 13.01
N GLU A 192 1.33 26.68 14.07
CA GLU A 192 0.14 27.13 14.77
C GLU A 192 0.50 28.54 15.22
N THR A 193 0.07 29.55 14.45
CA THR A 193 -0.15 30.85 15.06
C THR A 193 -1.12 30.55 16.16
N GLU A 194 -0.63 30.55 17.40
CA GLU A 194 -1.42 30.70 18.60
C GLU A 194 -2.32 31.92 18.35
N MET A 195 -3.48 31.67 17.74
CA MET A 195 -4.53 32.64 17.64
C MET A 195 -5.19 32.61 19.01
N THR A 196 -4.75 33.60 19.80
CA THR A 196 -5.28 34.13 21.06
C THR A 196 -5.12 33.30 22.32
#